data_AF-A0A2P5HIW8-F1
#
_entry.id   AF-A0A2P5HIW8-F1
#
_cell.length_a   1.000
_cell.length_b   1.000
_cell.length_c   1.000
_cell.angle_alpha   90.00
_cell.angle_beta   90.00
_cell.angle_gamma   90.00
#
_symmetry.space_group_name_H-M   'P 1'
#
loop_
_entity.id
_entity.type
_entity.pdbx_description
1 polymer ?
#
loop_
_entity_poly.entity_id
_entity_poly.type
_entity_poly.pdbx_seq_one_letter_code
_entity_poly.pdbx_strand_id
1 'polypeptide(L)'
;MSEKLHTSCPFKLSSRAAAVTGMAKPQAYTSTARQPRLAGIWRESLGVPSALRDKARRFYNSTIARVIFLLAAVVIFGLGISALWTNVLCRIRLHRDLSWYGLGLRGLAPSKKFVSFKARTPSLEFPRWDARCSQENIFLGWRGHEVDEPGAVILDSRGELIWRQTGSDVDQNDVRPQMYRGERYLAFQMDGPNGNKTQGHWYMMDESYTIRYRVRPHEFPHADMHEFQITSDDTAVVITTVPIPYDLRSVGGPEHGWLENCYFQELDLESGELLFEWSSIDHFAPNTTMETQANCLVDPNARFAGCGDEQGSAFDYFHLNSVEKDSKGNFLISARNTWGISYIDGRTGDVLWTMGAGEVNDFKDLSGGAGLDFSWQHFARWVEEGRMLSFLDNHYHRLGDPAGETGGRVVDLDIPNRTVQLRKAYTHPHQIKAESQGNIQHLANGNYMVGWGSSGAFTEFSADGEVLCDARFGAEAFFDFSPVSSYRVFRGQWTGRPRYPPSVTLDSGRVYVSWNGATEVVKWQVEVKNEHSQTVHVLTQVFKDGFETVIPLPNTAANALVRVVALNAEGEVLDASSFSVVPRWSRLGTTLNNLIVFLLLVVFVTSMCGTMIWWTYVKEKEYTSKRGYRELGKQLDSV
;
A
#
# COMPACT_ATOMS: atom_id res chain seq x y z
N MET A 1 -46.64 41.51 -4.43
CA MET A 1 -47.50 40.32 -4.59
C MET A 1 -46.73 39.16 -3.98
N SER A 2 -46.87 38.80 -2.69
CA SER A 2 -48.09 38.32 -1.98
C SER A 2 -48.68 37.11 -2.71
N GLU A 3 -48.90 35.90 -2.18
CA GLU A 3 -48.93 35.23 -0.86
C GLU A 3 -48.93 33.71 -1.17
N LYS A 4 -48.20 32.80 -0.52
CA LYS A 4 -48.40 32.13 0.80
C LYS A 4 -49.76 31.45 1.07
N LEU A 5 -49.69 30.15 1.41
CA LEU A 5 -50.26 29.45 2.60
C LEU A 5 -49.90 27.94 2.49
N HIS A 6 -49.02 27.32 3.31
CA HIS A 6 -49.10 26.87 4.72
C HIS A 6 -50.26 25.90 5.00
N THR A 7 -50.11 24.75 5.68
CA THR A 7 -49.55 24.39 7.02
C THR A 7 -49.31 22.85 7.08
N SER A 8 -48.63 22.16 8.02
CA SER A 8 -48.11 22.40 9.38
C SER A 8 -47.20 21.24 9.83
N CYS A 9 -46.20 21.58 10.65
CA CYS A 9 -45.30 20.73 11.49
C CYS A 9 -46.04 20.30 12.82
N PRO A 10 -45.48 19.67 13.90
CA PRO A 10 -44.10 19.86 14.42
C PRO A 10 -43.41 18.73 15.27
N PHE A 11 -42.18 19.06 15.73
CA PHE A 11 -41.34 18.54 16.85
C PHE A 11 -40.42 17.31 16.63
N LYS A 12 -39.24 17.15 17.25
CA LYS A 12 -38.07 17.99 17.70
C LYS A 12 -37.07 17.02 18.40
N LEU A 13 -35.76 17.19 18.15
CA LEU A 13 -34.57 16.90 19.01
C LEU A 13 -34.39 15.52 19.72
N SER A 14 -33.31 14.79 19.43
CA SER A 14 -32.02 14.86 20.17
C SER A 14 -31.07 13.64 19.94
N SER A 15 -29.77 13.96 19.96
CA SER A 15 -28.53 13.21 20.27
C SER A 15 -28.45 11.69 20.51
N ARG A 16 -27.36 11.14 19.95
CA ARG A 16 -26.35 10.18 20.49
C ARG A 16 -26.64 8.66 20.56
N ALA A 17 -25.75 7.96 19.84
CA ALA A 17 -24.87 6.87 20.28
C ALA A 17 -25.34 5.39 20.25
N ALA A 18 -24.49 4.62 19.55
CA ALA A 18 -24.00 3.27 19.85
C ALA A 18 -24.91 2.05 19.69
N ALA A 19 -24.47 1.21 18.75
CA ALA A 19 -24.33 -0.26 18.80
C ALA A 19 -25.58 -1.16 18.98
N VAL A 20 -25.40 -2.41 18.54
CA VAL A 20 -26.08 -3.66 18.93
C VAL A 20 -26.62 -4.43 17.73
N THR A 21 -25.81 -5.42 17.33
CA THR A 21 -26.15 -6.82 17.05
C THR A 21 -27.61 -7.25 17.21
N GLY A 22 -28.11 -8.07 16.29
CA GLY A 22 -29.12 -9.08 16.64
C GLY A 22 -30.23 -9.31 15.62
N MET A 23 -30.15 -10.46 14.98
CA MET A 23 -31.23 -11.28 14.42
C MET A 23 -32.68 -10.86 14.71
N ALA A 24 -33.51 -10.82 13.65
CA ALA A 24 -34.91 -11.25 13.74
C ALA A 24 -35.46 -11.77 12.39
N LYS A 25 -35.80 -13.07 12.42
CA LYS A 25 -36.80 -13.88 11.68
C LYS A 25 -37.53 -13.28 10.45
N PRO A 26 -37.77 -14.12 9.41
CA PRO A 26 -38.99 -14.06 8.61
C PRO A 26 -40.03 -15.09 9.08
N GLN A 27 -41.30 -14.66 9.01
CA GLN A 27 -42.50 -15.41 9.36
C GLN A 27 -42.80 -16.55 8.38
N ALA A 28 -43.47 -17.57 8.91
CA ALA A 28 -43.97 -18.74 8.21
C ALA A 28 -45.13 -18.40 7.27
N TYR A 29 -45.07 -18.91 6.04
CA TYR A 29 -46.25 -19.24 5.23
C TYR A 29 -46.16 -20.73 4.86
N THR A 30 -47.17 -21.47 5.29
CA THR A 30 -47.39 -22.87 5.01
C THR A 30 -47.86 -23.07 3.56
N SER A 31 -47.14 -23.87 2.77
CA SER A 31 -47.74 -24.63 1.67
C SER A 31 -47.06 -25.99 1.52
N THR A 32 -47.90 -26.99 1.32
CA THR A 32 -47.60 -28.42 1.28
C THR A 32 -46.95 -28.84 -0.04
N ALA A 33 -45.70 -29.36 -0.03
CA ALA A 33 -45.20 -30.32 -1.02
C ALA A 33 -43.83 -30.92 -0.64
N ARG A 34 -43.82 -32.25 -0.47
CA ARG A 34 -42.72 -33.25 -0.51
C ARG A 34 -41.25 -32.76 -0.55
N GLN A 35 -40.49 -33.12 0.50
CA GLN A 35 -39.03 -33.28 0.44
C GLN A 35 -38.64 -34.41 -0.54
N PRO A 36 -37.71 -34.22 -1.49
CA PRO A 36 -37.01 -35.33 -2.10
C PRO A 36 -35.91 -35.82 -1.15
N ARG A 37 -36.03 -37.08 -0.71
CA ARG A 37 -34.97 -37.81 -0.03
C ARG A 37 -33.81 -38.00 -1.01
N LEU A 38 -32.66 -37.38 -0.77
CA LEU A 38 -31.38 -37.79 -1.38
C LEU A 38 -30.87 -39.07 -0.70
N ALA A 39 -31.61 -40.16 -0.92
CA ALA A 39 -31.22 -41.53 -0.63
C ALA A 39 -31.61 -42.36 -1.85
N GLY A 40 -30.88 -42.20 -2.95
CA GLY A 40 -31.31 -42.76 -4.21
C GLY A 40 -30.30 -42.76 -5.33
N ILE A 41 -29.00 -42.93 -5.08
CA ILE A 41 -28.05 -43.37 -6.12
C ILE A 41 -26.99 -44.25 -5.45
N TRP A 42 -27.32 -45.52 -5.20
CA TRP A 42 -26.42 -46.68 -5.09
C TRP A 42 -27.31 -47.92 -4.88
N ARG A 43 -27.69 -48.57 -5.99
CA ARG A 43 -28.30 -49.92 -6.17
C ARG A 43 -29.16 -49.77 -7.43
N GLU A 44 -28.80 -50.32 -8.58
CA GLU A 44 -28.49 -51.73 -8.81
C GLU A 44 -27.45 -51.90 -9.92
N SER A 45 -26.29 -52.44 -9.56
CA SER A 45 -25.49 -53.37 -10.36
C SER A 45 -24.28 -53.71 -9.50
N LEU A 46 -23.80 -54.95 -9.56
CA LEU A 46 -22.87 -55.63 -8.65
C LEU A 46 -23.58 -56.34 -7.47
N GLY A 47 -23.80 -57.64 -7.66
CA GLY A 47 -24.43 -58.54 -6.70
C GLY A 47 -23.63 -58.72 -5.41
N VAL A 48 -23.85 -57.82 -4.44
CA VAL A 48 -23.35 -57.98 -3.07
C VAL A 48 -24.42 -58.68 -2.21
N PRO A 49 -24.14 -59.87 -1.65
CA PRO A 49 -25.07 -60.61 -0.79
C PRO A 49 -25.65 -59.76 0.35
N SER A 50 -26.92 -59.98 0.71
CA SER A 50 -27.62 -59.25 1.79
C SER A 50 -26.87 -59.30 3.13
N ALA A 51 -26.21 -60.42 3.43
CA ALA A 51 -25.38 -60.61 4.62
C ALA A 51 -24.13 -59.68 4.66
N LEU A 52 -23.56 -59.34 3.50
CA LEU A 52 -22.45 -58.40 3.39
C LEU A 52 -22.91 -56.95 3.62
N ARG A 53 -24.13 -56.61 3.18
CA ARG A 53 -24.74 -55.30 3.47
C ARG A 53 -25.05 -55.10 4.95
N ASP A 54 -25.57 -56.12 5.63
CA ASP A 54 -25.84 -56.04 7.08
C ASP A 54 -24.55 -56.06 7.91
N LYS A 55 -23.51 -56.78 7.49
CA LYS A 55 -22.18 -56.70 8.12
C LYS A 55 -21.54 -55.32 7.93
N ALA A 56 -21.61 -54.74 6.73
CA ALA A 56 -21.11 -53.39 6.47
C ALA A 56 -21.87 -52.33 7.30
N ARG A 57 -23.20 -52.47 7.43
CA ARG A 57 -24.02 -51.57 8.25
C ARG A 57 -23.72 -51.70 9.75
N ARG A 58 -23.47 -52.91 10.25
CA ARG A 58 -23.02 -53.16 11.63
C ARG A 58 -21.61 -52.64 11.89
N PHE A 59 -20.69 -52.81 10.94
CA PHE A 59 -19.35 -52.27 11.03
C PHE A 59 -19.37 -50.75 11.08
N TYR A 60 -20.09 -50.09 10.16
CA TYR A 60 -20.22 -48.62 10.11
C TYR A 60 -20.84 -48.03 11.41
N ASN A 61 -21.77 -48.76 12.03
CA ASN A 61 -22.37 -48.36 13.31
C ASN A 61 -21.57 -48.82 14.55
N SER A 62 -20.46 -49.55 14.38
CA SER A 62 -19.64 -50.03 15.48
C SER A 62 -18.79 -48.91 16.07
N THR A 63 -18.48 -49.02 17.37
CA THR A 63 -17.57 -48.12 18.06
C THR A 63 -16.19 -48.08 17.39
N ILE A 64 -15.73 -49.21 16.85
CA ILE A 64 -14.44 -49.32 16.15
C ILE A 64 -14.43 -48.47 14.88
N ALA A 65 -15.46 -48.56 14.03
CA ALA A 65 -15.53 -47.73 12.82
C ALA A 65 -15.65 -46.24 13.17
N ARG A 66 -16.40 -45.87 14.21
CA ARG A 66 -16.47 -44.47 14.68
C ARG A 66 -15.11 -43.95 15.12
N VAL A 67 -14.32 -44.75 15.85
CA VAL A 67 -12.95 -44.39 16.25
C VAL A 67 -12.03 -44.27 15.03
N ILE A 68 -12.12 -45.18 14.07
CA ILE A 68 -11.35 -45.11 12.81
C ILE A 68 -11.71 -43.85 12.01
N PHE A 69 -13.00 -43.55 11.85
CA PHE A 69 -13.45 -42.33 11.16
C PHE A 69 -13.02 -41.06 11.90
N LEU A 70 -13.04 -41.06 13.24
CA LEU A 70 -12.59 -39.93 14.04
C LEU A 70 -11.07 -39.72 13.90
N LEU A 71 -10.28 -40.80 13.95
CA LEU A 71 -8.82 -40.74 13.72
C LEU A 71 -8.50 -40.29 12.29
N ALA A 72 -9.19 -40.81 11.29
CA ALA A 72 -9.04 -40.39 9.90
C ALA A 72 -9.42 -38.90 9.73
N ALA A 73 -10.51 -38.44 10.35
CA ALA A 73 -10.90 -37.04 10.34
C ALA A 73 -9.86 -36.15 11.03
N VAL A 74 -9.29 -36.56 12.16
CA VAL A 74 -8.22 -35.83 12.85
C VAL A 74 -6.96 -35.76 11.99
N VAL A 75 -6.58 -36.85 11.32
CA VAL A 75 -5.43 -36.86 10.41
C VAL A 75 -5.68 -36.00 9.18
N ILE A 76 -6.84 -36.10 8.54
CA ILE A 76 -7.20 -35.27 7.38
C ILE A 76 -7.27 -33.79 7.78
N PHE A 77 -7.86 -33.48 8.93
CA PHE A 77 -7.92 -32.11 9.45
C PHE A 77 -6.52 -31.59 9.81
N GLY A 78 -5.68 -32.42 10.43
CA GLY A 78 -4.29 -32.08 10.73
C GLY A 78 -3.44 -31.86 9.47
N LEU A 79 -3.59 -32.70 8.44
CA LEU A 79 -2.94 -32.54 7.14
C LEU A 79 -3.45 -31.30 6.40
N GLY A 80 -4.76 -31.03 6.44
CA GLY A 80 -5.36 -29.84 5.85
C GLY A 80 -4.87 -28.55 6.53
N ILE A 81 -4.83 -28.54 7.86
CA ILE A 81 -4.25 -27.44 8.64
C ILE A 81 -2.75 -27.28 8.31
N SER A 82 -1.99 -28.37 8.26
CA SER A 82 -0.57 -28.34 7.92
C SER A 82 -0.32 -27.76 6.53
N ALA A 83 -1.11 -28.17 5.52
CA ALA A 83 -1.01 -27.63 4.17
C ALA A 83 -1.35 -26.12 4.11
N LEU A 84 -2.39 -25.70 4.83
CA LEU A 84 -2.76 -24.29 4.94
C LEU A 84 -1.64 -23.46 5.60
N TRP A 85 -1.08 -23.95 6.71
CA TRP A 85 0.03 -23.30 7.39
C TRP A 85 1.30 -23.28 6.55
N THR A 86 1.57 -24.33 5.76
CA THR A 86 2.74 -24.35 4.88
C THR A 86 2.64 -23.25 3.84
N ASN A 87 1.47 -23.06 3.21
CA ASN A 87 1.26 -21.97 2.24
C ASN A 87 1.42 -20.57 2.85
N VAL A 88 0.96 -20.37 4.10
CA VAL A 88 1.11 -19.09 4.79
C VAL A 88 2.55 -18.86 5.25
N LEU A 89 3.18 -19.87 5.88
CA LEU A 89 4.53 -19.77 6.40
C LEU A 89 5.58 -19.62 5.29
N CYS A 90 5.36 -20.21 4.11
CA CYS A 90 6.25 -20.03 2.95
C CYS A 90 6.27 -18.59 2.41
N ARG A 91 5.24 -17.78 2.70
CA ARG A 91 5.19 -16.34 2.34
C ARG A 91 5.83 -15.45 3.40
N ILE A 92 6.12 -15.97 4.59
CA ILE A 92 6.84 -15.22 5.63
C ILE A 92 8.34 -15.34 5.36
N ARG A 93 9.00 -14.21 5.16
CA ARG A 93 10.42 -14.16 4.83
C ARG A 93 11.25 -13.81 6.05
N LEU A 94 11.83 -14.82 6.67
CA LEU A 94 12.72 -14.63 7.81
C LEU A 94 14.18 -14.70 7.35
N HIS A 95 14.95 -13.66 7.68
CA HIS A 95 16.41 -13.65 7.57
C HIS A 95 17.03 -12.99 8.81
N ARG A 96 18.34 -13.18 9.01
CA ARG A 96 19.02 -12.81 10.26
C ARG A 96 19.14 -11.30 10.48
N ASP A 97 19.06 -10.52 9.40
CA ASP A 97 19.27 -9.07 9.41
C ASP A 97 17.98 -8.28 9.63
N LEU A 98 16.84 -8.97 9.84
CA LEU A 98 15.58 -8.30 10.15
C LEU A 98 15.66 -7.56 11.48
N SER A 99 15.35 -6.27 11.43
CA SER A 99 15.12 -5.46 12.61
C SER A 99 13.79 -5.83 13.29
N TRP A 100 13.56 -5.30 14.49
CA TRP A 100 12.25 -5.37 15.13
C TRP A 100 11.13 -4.73 14.29
N TYR A 101 11.49 -3.76 13.43
CA TYR A 101 10.58 -3.16 12.45
C TYR A 101 10.25 -4.18 11.35
N GLY A 102 11.27 -4.80 10.75
CA GLY A 102 11.11 -5.81 9.69
C GLY A 102 10.33 -7.05 10.14
N LEU A 103 10.44 -7.44 11.41
CA LEU A 103 9.66 -8.50 12.04
C LEU A 103 8.19 -8.13 12.32
N GLY A 104 7.79 -6.88 12.11
CA GLY A 104 6.42 -6.41 12.35
C GLY A 104 6.08 -6.12 13.83
N LEU A 105 7.06 -6.06 14.74
CA LEU A 105 6.80 -5.73 16.14
C LEU A 105 6.34 -4.28 16.36
N ARG A 106 6.49 -3.41 15.35
CA ARG A 106 5.95 -2.05 15.31
C ARG A 106 4.64 -1.94 14.51
N GLY A 107 4.01 -3.07 14.21
CA GLY A 107 2.90 -3.18 13.26
C GLY A 107 3.37 -3.56 11.86
N LEU A 108 2.44 -4.03 11.02
CA LEU A 108 2.73 -4.39 9.62
C LEU A 108 2.83 -3.16 8.70
N ALA A 109 2.16 -2.08 9.08
CA ALA A 109 2.29 -0.73 8.51
C ALA A 109 2.72 0.28 9.60
N PRO A 110 4.00 0.29 9.99
CA PRO A 110 4.46 1.15 11.09
C PRO A 110 4.16 2.64 10.83
N SER A 111 3.59 3.30 11.85
CA SER A 111 3.18 4.69 11.76
C SER A 111 3.55 5.50 13.01
N LYS A 112 3.71 6.82 12.82
CA LYS A 112 3.96 7.80 13.87
C LYS A 112 2.71 8.67 14.07
N LYS A 113 2.53 9.16 15.31
CA LYS A 113 1.56 10.19 15.68
C LYS A 113 2.30 11.38 16.25
N PHE A 114 1.78 12.57 15.98
CA PHE A 114 2.28 13.84 16.49
C PHE A 114 1.25 14.44 17.45
N VAL A 115 1.69 15.35 18.31
CA VAL A 115 0.82 16.03 19.27
C VAL A 115 0.04 17.17 18.60
N SER A 116 0.71 17.99 17.79
CA SER A 116 0.10 19.10 17.04
C SER A 116 -0.52 18.67 15.72
N PHE A 117 -0.38 17.41 15.30
CA PHE A 117 -0.95 16.91 14.04
C PHE A 117 -1.67 15.58 14.25
N LYS A 118 -2.99 15.59 14.02
CA LYS A 118 -3.89 14.47 14.37
C LYS A 118 -3.71 13.23 13.51
N ALA A 119 -3.36 13.43 12.24
CA ALA A 119 -3.36 12.38 11.24
C ALA A 119 -2.15 11.44 11.45
N ARG A 120 -2.33 10.13 11.26
CA ARG A 120 -1.21 9.17 11.32
C ARG A 120 -0.30 9.33 10.11
N THR A 121 0.98 9.02 10.29
CA THR A 121 1.98 9.23 9.24
C THR A 121 2.85 7.99 9.10
N PRO A 122 3.33 7.65 7.89
CA PRO A 122 4.21 6.50 7.74
C PRO A 122 5.49 6.71 8.55
N SER A 123 5.94 5.65 9.22
CA SER A 123 7.24 5.63 9.88
C SER A 123 8.18 4.79 9.06
N LEU A 124 9.19 5.40 8.46
CA LEU A 124 10.20 4.68 7.70
C LEU A 124 11.32 4.16 8.61
N GLU A 125 11.87 3.01 8.25
CA GLU A 125 13.18 2.54 8.69
C GLU A 125 14.14 2.57 7.50
N PHE A 126 15.38 2.96 7.74
CA PHE A 126 16.46 2.88 6.75
C PHE A 126 17.53 1.91 7.24
N PRO A 127 17.43 0.60 6.93
CA PRO A 127 18.48 -0.37 7.28
C PRO A 127 19.84 0.00 6.70
N ARG A 128 19.87 0.74 5.58
CA ARG A 128 21.08 1.27 4.96
C ARG A 128 20.90 2.72 4.55
N TRP A 129 21.94 3.53 4.78
CA TRP A 129 22.01 4.91 4.34
C TRP A 129 23.44 5.28 3.95
N ASP A 130 23.60 5.96 2.81
CA ASP A 130 24.86 6.50 2.30
C ASP A 130 24.69 7.99 1.95
N ALA A 131 25.75 8.79 2.10
CA ALA A 131 25.71 10.22 1.77
C ALA A 131 25.52 10.48 0.27
N ARG A 132 25.82 9.49 -0.59
CA ARG A 132 25.62 9.54 -2.05
C ARG A 132 24.15 9.43 -2.46
N CYS A 133 23.24 9.11 -1.54
CA CYS A 133 21.82 9.07 -1.85
C CYS A 133 21.27 10.46 -2.17
N SER A 134 20.23 10.49 -3.01
CA SER A 134 19.52 11.72 -3.33
C SER A 134 18.98 12.39 -2.07
N GLN A 135 19.20 13.70 -2.00
CA GLN A 135 18.66 14.56 -0.95
C GLN A 135 17.30 15.14 -1.32
N GLU A 136 16.74 14.74 -2.46
CA GLU A 136 15.40 15.14 -2.88
C GLU A 136 14.31 14.48 -2.03
N ASN A 137 13.13 15.11 -2.04
CA ASN A 137 11.96 14.64 -1.34
C ASN A 137 11.49 13.30 -1.92
N ILE A 138 10.81 12.52 -1.09
CA ILE A 138 10.23 11.22 -1.45
C ILE A 138 8.72 11.41 -1.59
N PHE A 139 8.15 10.95 -2.70
CA PHE A 139 6.72 10.99 -2.99
C PHE A 139 6.20 9.57 -3.10
N LEU A 140 5.12 9.28 -2.38
CA LEU A 140 4.47 7.99 -2.41
C LEU A 140 3.00 8.12 -2.03
N GLY A 141 2.18 7.20 -2.54
CA GLY A 141 0.86 6.92 -1.98
C GLY A 141 0.99 5.92 -0.82
N TRP A 142 0.65 6.32 0.40
CA TRP A 142 0.66 5.41 1.55
C TRP A 142 -0.70 4.72 1.65
N ARG A 143 -0.76 3.43 1.30
CA ARG A 143 -2.02 2.67 1.25
C ARG A 143 -1.83 1.20 1.57
N GLY A 144 -2.94 0.48 1.79
CA GLY A 144 -2.95 -0.95 2.09
C GLY A 144 -3.99 -1.30 3.15
N HIS A 145 -4.24 -2.59 3.36
CA HIS A 145 -5.27 -3.05 4.30
C HIS A 145 -4.89 -2.84 5.77
N GLU A 146 -3.62 -2.55 6.06
CA GLU A 146 -3.14 -2.16 7.40
C GLU A 146 -3.00 -0.63 7.55
N VAL A 147 -3.45 0.16 6.57
CA VAL A 147 -3.40 1.63 6.58
C VAL A 147 -4.80 2.20 6.77
N ASP A 148 -5.06 2.71 7.97
CA ASP A 148 -6.39 3.24 8.34
C ASP A 148 -6.78 4.55 7.62
N GLU A 149 -5.79 5.34 7.19
CA GLU A 149 -6.00 6.63 6.52
C GLU A 149 -5.05 6.74 5.32
N PRO A 150 -5.42 6.18 4.15
CA PRO A 150 -4.56 6.24 2.98
C PRO A 150 -4.42 7.67 2.45
N GLY A 151 -3.36 7.90 1.67
CA GLY A 151 -3.22 9.16 0.95
C GLY A 151 -1.82 9.44 0.42
N ALA A 152 -1.70 10.52 -0.34
CA ALA A 152 -0.44 11.02 -0.84
C ALA A 152 0.42 11.55 0.31
N VAL A 153 1.71 11.24 0.24
CA VAL A 153 2.71 11.60 1.24
C VAL A 153 3.93 12.17 0.53
N ILE A 154 4.45 13.26 1.09
CA ILE A 154 5.76 13.83 0.80
C ILE A 154 6.60 13.69 2.06
N LEU A 155 7.75 13.03 1.94
CA LEU A 155 8.75 12.93 2.99
C LEU A 155 10.02 13.65 2.56
N ASP A 156 10.81 14.09 3.53
CA ASP A 156 12.18 14.52 3.25
C ASP A 156 13.07 13.32 2.88
N SER A 157 14.32 13.58 2.55
CA SER A 157 15.24 12.52 2.12
C SER A 157 15.45 11.43 3.17
N ARG A 158 15.22 11.73 4.46
CA ARG A 158 15.42 10.87 5.63
C ARG A 158 14.12 10.22 6.13
N GLY A 159 13.01 10.40 5.41
CA GLY A 159 11.71 9.81 5.74
C GLY A 159 10.94 10.54 6.84
N GLU A 160 11.33 11.77 7.20
CA GLU A 160 10.50 12.63 8.05
C GLU A 160 9.40 13.30 7.22
N LEU A 161 8.23 13.52 7.83
CA LEU A 161 7.08 14.05 7.13
C LEU A 161 7.33 15.50 6.68
N ILE A 162 7.05 15.78 5.40
CA ILE A 162 6.85 17.14 4.89
C ILE A 162 5.36 17.41 4.82
N TRP A 163 4.62 16.56 4.10
CA TRP A 163 3.19 16.72 3.89
C TRP A 163 2.51 15.36 3.79
N ARG A 164 1.26 15.28 4.23
CA ARG A 164 0.34 14.26 3.74
C ARG A 164 -1.04 14.83 3.46
N GLN A 165 -1.74 14.23 2.50
CA GLN A 165 -3.17 14.45 2.33
C GLN A 165 -3.91 13.89 3.55
N THR A 166 -4.89 14.65 4.04
CA THR A 166 -5.72 14.29 5.19
C THR A 166 -7.20 14.35 4.82
N GLY A 167 -8.04 13.61 5.55
CA GLY A 167 -9.50 13.68 5.38
C GLY A 167 -10.03 12.95 4.15
N SER A 168 -9.26 12.00 3.61
CA SER A 168 -9.69 11.06 2.58
C SER A 168 -9.51 9.64 3.09
N ASP A 169 -10.45 8.77 2.72
CA ASP A 169 -10.45 7.33 2.91
C ASP A 169 -10.21 6.57 1.58
N VAL A 170 -9.86 7.31 0.52
CA VAL A 170 -9.63 6.76 -0.82
C VAL A 170 -8.13 6.70 -1.08
N ASP A 171 -7.70 5.56 -1.63
CA ASP A 171 -6.32 5.35 -2.05
C ASP A 171 -5.87 6.41 -3.06
N GLN A 172 -4.64 6.88 -2.88
CA GLN A 172 -4.00 7.84 -3.78
C GLN A 172 -2.82 7.14 -4.46
N ASN A 173 -2.87 7.09 -5.78
CA ASN A 173 -1.91 6.35 -6.60
C ASN A 173 -0.97 7.29 -7.36
N ASP A 174 0.21 6.77 -7.69
CA ASP A 174 1.21 7.41 -8.56
C ASP A 174 1.53 8.88 -8.20
N VAL A 175 1.78 9.10 -6.91
CA VAL A 175 2.02 10.44 -6.35
C VAL A 175 3.38 10.95 -6.80
N ARG A 176 3.43 11.99 -7.64
CA ARG A 176 4.70 12.57 -8.12
C ARG A 176 4.60 14.05 -8.48
N PRO A 177 5.69 14.83 -8.31
CA PRO A 177 5.75 16.19 -8.84
C PRO A 177 5.93 16.15 -10.36
N GLN A 178 5.23 17.03 -11.07
CA GLN A 178 5.32 17.22 -12.52
C GLN A 178 5.32 18.72 -12.85
N MET A 179 5.93 19.09 -13.98
CA MET A 179 5.96 20.48 -14.45
C MET A 179 4.87 20.68 -15.50
N TYR A 180 4.13 21.77 -15.42
CA TYR A 180 3.16 22.20 -16.41
C TYR A 180 3.24 23.72 -16.55
N ARG A 181 3.54 24.21 -17.76
CA ARG A 181 3.68 25.63 -18.11
C ARG A 181 4.63 26.40 -17.19
N GLY A 182 5.72 25.76 -16.79
CA GLY A 182 6.74 26.32 -15.90
C GLY A 182 6.39 26.31 -14.41
N GLU A 183 5.21 25.82 -14.03
CA GLU A 183 4.79 25.65 -12.64
C GLU A 183 4.85 24.18 -12.22
N ARG A 184 5.10 23.94 -10.93
CA ARG A 184 5.19 22.59 -10.38
C ARG A 184 3.86 22.18 -9.74
N TYR A 185 3.38 20.99 -10.12
CA TYR A 185 2.16 20.39 -9.59
C TYR A 185 2.47 19.03 -8.97
N LEU A 186 1.83 18.73 -7.85
CA LEU A 186 1.76 17.38 -7.30
C LEU A 186 0.60 16.66 -7.98
N ALA A 187 0.91 15.64 -8.77
CA ALA A 187 -0.07 14.81 -9.46
C ALA A 187 -0.30 13.50 -8.70
N PHE A 188 -1.55 13.05 -8.66
CA PHE A 188 -1.94 11.75 -8.11
C PHE A 188 -3.32 11.32 -8.63
N GLN A 189 -3.57 10.02 -8.69
CA GLN A 189 -4.88 9.46 -9.03
C GLN A 189 -5.67 9.15 -7.76
N MET A 190 -6.98 9.38 -7.80
CA MET A 190 -7.92 8.87 -6.81
C MET A 190 -9.13 8.26 -7.50
N ASP A 191 -9.63 7.16 -6.94
CA ASP A 191 -10.93 6.63 -7.29
C ASP A 191 -12.07 7.57 -6.83
N GLY A 192 -13.28 7.36 -7.33
CA GLY A 192 -14.45 8.13 -6.93
C GLY A 192 -14.84 7.93 -5.46
N PRO A 193 -15.87 8.64 -4.96
CA PRO A 193 -16.34 8.51 -3.58
C PRO A 193 -16.56 7.05 -3.15
N ASN A 194 -16.15 6.70 -1.93
CA ASN A 194 -16.13 5.32 -1.40
C ASN A 194 -15.28 4.33 -2.22
N GLY A 195 -14.27 4.81 -2.93
CA GLY A 195 -13.38 3.97 -3.76
C GLY A 195 -14.05 3.47 -5.04
N ASN A 196 -15.02 4.21 -5.59
CA ASN A 196 -15.65 3.81 -6.85
C ASN A 196 -14.68 3.97 -8.02
N LYS A 197 -14.08 2.85 -8.42
CA LYS A 197 -13.13 2.76 -9.53
C LYS A 197 -13.70 3.30 -10.84
N THR A 198 -15.00 3.18 -11.10
CA THR A 198 -15.58 3.68 -12.37
C THR A 198 -15.67 5.21 -12.47
N GLN A 199 -15.29 5.93 -11.42
CA GLN A 199 -15.34 7.40 -11.33
C GLN A 199 -13.99 8.01 -10.92
N GLY A 200 -12.87 7.31 -11.17
CA GLY A 200 -11.53 7.79 -10.84
C GLY A 200 -11.08 8.99 -11.69
N HIS A 201 -10.21 9.83 -11.11
CA HIS A 201 -9.63 11.02 -11.75
C HIS A 201 -8.16 11.21 -11.37
N TRP A 202 -7.43 11.88 -12.24
CA TRP A 202 -6.15 12.50 -11.90
C TRP A 202 -6.35 13.90 -11.35
N TYR A 203 -5.61 14.23 -10.30
CA TYR A 203 -5.64 15.52 -9.65
C TYR A 203 -4.28 16.16 -9.74
N MET A 204 -4.24 17.46 -10.07
CA MET A 204 -3.02 18.26 -10.01
C MET A 204 -3.20 19.33 -8.93
N MET A 205 -2.31 19.31 -7.97
CA MET A 205 -2.31 20.20 -6.82
C MET A 205 -1.12 21.15 -6.89
N ASP A 206 -1.35 22.45 -6.70
CA ASP A 206 -0.26 23.44 -6.69
C ASP A 206 0.56 23.39 -5.39
N GLU A 207 1.63 24.18 -5.33
CA GLU A 207 2.48 24.33 -4.14
C GLU A 207 1.74 24.82 -2.89
N SER A 208 0.54 25.37 -3.03
CA SER A 208 -0.32 25.77 -1.91
C SER A 208 -1.26 24.67 -1.41
N TYR A 209 -1.10 23.46 -1.95
CA TYR A 209 -1.93 22.29 -1.75
C TYR A 209 -3.39 22.48 -2.20
N THR A 210 -3.62 23.33 -3.21
CA THR A 210 -4.93 23.54 -3.82
C THR A 210 -5.03 22.74 -5.11
N ILE A 211 -6.08 21.92 -5.25
CA ILE A 211 -6.37 21.23 -6.51
C ILE A 211 -6.71 22.28 -7.58
N ARG A 212 -5.95 22.28 -8.67
CA ARG A 212 -6.13 23.16 -9.83
C ARG A 212 -6.76 22.45 -11.01
N TYR A 213 -6.35 21.20 -11.24
CA TYR A 213 -6.87 20.40 -12.33
C TYR A 213 -7.46 19.09 -11.81
N ARG A 214 -8.54 18.67 -12.45
CA ARG A 214 -9.14 17.34 -12.32
C ARG A 214 -9.29 16.78 -13.73
N VAL A 215 -8.51 15.77 -14.05
CA VAL A 215 -8.35 15.24 -15.39
C VAL A 215 -8.94 13.85 -15.47
N ARG A 216 -9.57 13.55 -16.59
CA ARG A 216 -9.99 12.21 -16.99
C ARG A 216 -9.80 12.06 -18.50
N PRO A 217 -9.67 10.83 -19.00
CA PRO A 217 -9.70 10.59 -20.42
C PRO A 217 -10.98 11.14 -21.07
N HIS A 218 -10.85 11.64 -22.29
CA HIS A 218 -11.93 12.17 -23.12
C HIS A 218 -12.95 11.07 -23.41
N GLU A 219 -14.24 11.41 -23.26
CA GLU A 219 -15.40 10.49 -23.43
C GLU A 219 -15.43 9.22 -22.55
N PHE A 220 -14.39 8.94 -21.77
CA PHE A 220 -14.38 7.81 -20.83
C PHE A 220 -14.78 8.23 -19.41
N PRO A 221 -15.44 7.33 -18.65
CA PRO A 221 -15.95 7.66 -17.32
C PRO A 221 -14.87 7.57 -16.23
N HIS A 222 -13.76 6.88 -16.49
CA HIS A 222 -12.73 6.54 -15.50
C HIS A 222 -11.33 6.92 -15.99
N ALA A 223 -10.55 7.57 -15.14
CA ALA A 223 -9.10 7.67 -15.31
C ALA A 223 -8.39 6.55 -14.55
N ASP A 224 -7.71 5.68 -15.29
CA ASP A 224 -6.95 4.57 -14.76
C ASP A 224 -5.75 5.06 -13.92
N MET A 225 -5.35 4.26 -12.92
CA MET A 225 -4.32 4.62 -11.94
C MET A 225 -2.88 4.45 -12.42
N HIS A 226 -2.65 3.86 -13.60
CA HIS A 226 -1.33 3.41 -14.02
C HIS A 226 -0.46 4.52 -14.63
N GLU A 227 -1.05 5.51 -15.30
CA GLU A 227 -0.28 6.61 -15.89
C GLU A 227 -1.05 7.93 -16.03
N PHE A 228 -0.40 9.00 -15.59
CA PHE A 228 -0.67 10.38 -15.97
C PHE A 228 0.64 11.13 -16.10
N GLN A 229 1.01 11.47 -17.32
CA GLN A 229 2.25 12.16 -17.63
C GLN A 229 1.96 13.50 -18.29
N ILE A 230 2.49 14.57 -17.72
CA ILE A 230 2.59 15.86 -18.40
C ILE A 230 3.78 15.79 -19.37
N THR A 231 3.52 16.10 -20.63
CA THR A 231 4.52 16.03 -21.70
C THR A 231 5.35 17.31 -21.77
N SER A 232 6.41 17.31 -22.56
CA SER A 232 7.18 18.51 -22.86
C SER A 232 6.40 19.58 -23.63
N ASP A 233 5.28 19.20 -24.24
CA ASP A 233 4.40 20.10 -25.00
C ASP A 233 3.30 20.74 -24.13
N ASP A 234 3.39 20.58 -22.81
CA ASP A 234 2.35 21.01 -21.84
C ASP A 234 0.97 20.37 -22.14
N THR A 235 0.95 19.11 -22.57
CA THR A 235 -0.24 18.26 -22.69
C THR A 235 -0.22 17.16 -21.63
N ALA A 236 -1.32 16.40 -21.48
CA ALA A 236 -1.37 15.26 -20.56
C ALA A 236 -1.65 13.96 -21.31
N VAL A 237 -0.83 12.94 -21.03
CA VAL A 237 -1.07 11.56 -21.44
C VAL A 237 -1.73 10.80 -20.31
N VAL A 238 -2.83 10.11 -20.58
CA VAL A 238 -3.60 9.31 -19.61
C VAL A 238 -3.98 7.94 -20.16
N ILE A 239 -3.98 6.93 -19.30
CA ILE A 239 -4.50 5.60 -19.61
C ILE A 239 -5.98 5.50 -19.19
N THR A 240 -6.73 4.68 -19.93
CA THR A 240 -8.02 4.12 -19.48
C THR A 240 -8.20 2.73 -20.06
N THR A 241 -9.02 1.92 -19.40
CA THR A 241 -9.34 0.56 -19.84
C THR A 241 -10.85 0.39 -19.84
N VAL A 242 -11.39 -0.22 -20.89
CA VAL A 242 -12.84 -0.38 -21.08
C VAL A 242 -13.17 -1.80 -21.55
N PRO A 243 -14.15 -2.47 -20.92
CA PRO A 243 -14.59 -3.79 -21.35
C PRO A 243 -15.41 -3.69 -22.64
N ILE A 244 -15.00 -4.44 -23.66
CA ILE A 244 -15.67 -4.53 -24.97
C ILE A 244 -16.08 -5.96 -25.29
N PRO A 245 -17.18 -6.18 -26.04
CA PRO A 245 -17.50 -7.51 -26.57
C PRO A 245 -16.42 -7.98 -27.54
N TYR A 246 -15.92 -9.21 -27.36
CA TYR A 246 -14.87 -9.78 -28.22
C TYR A 246 -14.93 -11.32 -28.28
N ASP A 247 -14.38 -11.92 -29.34
CA ASP A 247 -14.23 -13.37 -29.46
C ASP A 247 -12.92 -13.84 -28.79
N LEU A 248 -13.05 -14.52 -27.66
CA LEU A 248 -11.91 -14.98 -26.86
C LEU A 248 -11.48 -16.42 -27.18
N ARG A 249 -12.01 -17.07 -28.21
CA ARG A 249 -11.62 -18.45 -28.57
C ARG A 249 -10.12 -18.60 -28.82
N SER A 250 -9.47 -17.54 -29.31
CA SER A 250 -8.02 -17.52 -29.57
C SER A 250 -7.15 -17.73 -28.31
N VAL A 251 -7.70 -17.42 -27.12
CA VAL A 251 -7.05 -17.63 -25.81
C VAL A 251 -7.75 -18.71 -24.97
N GLY A 252 -8.67 -19.48 -25.58
CA GLY A 252 -9.44 -20.53 -24.90
C GLY A 252 -10.66 -20.05 -24.10
N GLY A 253 -11.08 -18.80 -24.32
CA GLY A 253 -12.29 -18.21 -23.73
C GLY A 253 -13.56 -18.40 -24.58
N PRO A 254 -14.68 -17.77 -24.17
CA PRO A 254 -15.96 -17.84 -24.89
C PRO A 254 -15.94 -17.10 -26.26
N GLU A 255 -16.75 -17.58 -27.21
CA GLU A 255 -16.96 -16.93 -28.52
C GLU A 255 -17.66 -15.56 -28.41
N HIS A 256 -18.50 -15.40 -27.41
CA HIS A 256 -19.19 -14.15 -27.10
C HIS A 256 -18.74 -13.67 -25.73
N GLY A 257 -17.48 -13.24 -25.65
CA GLY A 257 -16.85 -12.81 -24.41
C GLY A 257 -16.71 -11.31 -24.27
N TRP A 258 -16.03 -10.92 -23.20
CA TRP A 258 -15.66 -9.54 -22.88
C TRP A 258 -14.16 -9.44 -22.67
N LEU A 259 -13.54 -8.46 -23.31
CA LEU A 259 -12.11 -8.17 -23.25
C LEU A 259 -11.90 -6.77 -22.69
N GLU A 260 -10.91 -6.58 -21.83
CA GLU A 260 -10.47 -5.25 -21.43
C GLU A 260 -9.62 -4.63 -22.55
N ASN A 261 -10.17 -3.64 -23.27
CA ASN A 261 -9.38 -2.86 -24.22
C ASN A 261 -8.71 -1.70 -23.51
N CYS A 262 -7.38 -1.63 -23.58
CA CYS A 262 -6.61 -0.52 -23.06
C CYS A 262 -6.50 0.59 -24.10
N TYR A 263 -6.70 1.81 -23.63
CA TYR A 263 -6.47 3.04 -24.38
C TYR A 263 -5.44 3.90 -23.68
N PHE A 264 -4.70 4.68 -24.44
CA PHE A 264 -4.12 5.91 -23.92
C PHE A 264 -4.51 7.10 -24.79
N GLN A 265 -4.63 8.26 -24.18
CA GLN A 265 -5.00 9.50 -24.83
C GLN A 265 -4.01 10.60 -24.47
N GLU A 266 -3.72 11.46 -25.43
CA GLU A 266 -3.09 12.76 -25.19
C GLU A 266 -4.16 13.86 -25.22
N LEU A 267 -4.18 14.71 -24.20
CA LEU A 267 -5.19 15.73 -23.97
C LEU A 267 -4.56 17.12 -23.78
N ASP A 268 -5.21 18.16 -24.27
CA ASP A 268 -4.96 19.52 -23.80
C ASP A 268 -5.57 19.71 -22.41
N LEU A 269 -4.75 20.11 -21.43
CA LEU A 269 -5.17 20.18 -20.02
C LEU A 269 -6.15 21.33 -19.71
N GLU A 270 -6.15 22.42 -20.49
CA GLU A 270 -7.04 23.56 -20.26
C GLU A 270 -8.44 23.31 -20.83
N SER A 271 -8.49 22.83 -22.07
CA SER A 271 -9.74 22.65 -22.82
C SER A 271 -10.36 21.27 -22.62
N GLY A 272 -9.55 20.25 -22.29
CA GLY A 272 -9.95 18.85 -22.31
C GLY A 272 -10.12 18.28 -23.72
N GLU A 273 -9.58 18.96 -24.74
CA GLU A 273 -9.56 18.48 -26.13
C GLU A 273 -8.70 17.23 -26.26
N LEU A 274 -9.21 16.25 -27.01
CA LEU A 274 -8.49 15.04 -27.38
C LEU A 274 -7.54 15.35 -28.55
N LEU A 275 -6.24 15.16 -28.32
CA LEU A 275 -5.18 15.41 -29.32
C LEU A 275 -4.75 14.11 -30.01
N PHE A 276 -4.74 13.00 -29.28
CA PHE A 276 -4.38 11.69 -29.80
C PHE A 276 -5.06 10.58 -28.99
N GLU A 277 -5.45 9.50 -29.64
CA GLU A 277 -5.97 8.29 -28.99
C GLU A 277 -5.35 7.05 -29.64
N TRP A 278 -5.01 6.08 -28.81
CA TRP A 278 -4.53 4.78 -29.24
C TRP A 278 -5.25 3.67 -28.49
N SER A 279 -5.52 2.56 -29.16
CA SER A 279 -6.36 1.46 -28.70
C SER A 279 -5.62 0.14 -28.90
N SER A 280 -5.46 -0.63 -27.82
CA SER A 280 -4.62 -1.84 -27.86
C SER A 280 -5.09 -2.89 -28.86
N ILE A 281 -6.41 -3.07 -28.98
CA ILE A 281 -6.99 -4.15 -29.80
C ILE A 281 -6.85 -3.91 -31.31
N ASP A 282 -6.59 -2.66 -31.73
CA ASP A 282 -6.33 -2.33 -33.13
C ASP A 282 -4.93 -2.76 -33.58
N HIS A 283 -4.05 -3.08 -32.63
CA HIS A 283 -2.64 -3.39 -32.89
C HIS A 283 -2.18 -4.76 -32.37
N PHE A 284 -2.78 -5.27 -31.30
CA PHE A 284 -2.40 -6.54 -30.68
C PHE A 284 -3.59 -7.48 -30.57
N ALA A 285 -3.45 -8.69 -31.13
CA ALA A 285 -4.48 -9.72 -31.01
C ALA A 285 -4.47 -10.33 -29.59
N PRO A 286 -5.61 -10.83 -29.06
CA PRO A 286 -5.67 -11.38 -27.71
C PRO A 286 -4.69 -12.52 -27.43
N ASN A 287 -4.38 -13.35 -28.43
CA ASN A 287 -3.42 -14.46 -28.30
C ASN A 287 -1.95 -14.03 -28.17
N THR A 288 -1.65 -12.73 -28.17
CA THR A 288 -0.32 -12.20 -27.81
C THR A 288 -0.10 -12.15 -26.29
N THR A 289 -1.15 -12.39 -25.50
CA THR A 289 -1.08 -12.37 -24.05
C THR A 289 -0.33 -13.59 -23.49
N MET A 290 0.39 -13.36 -22.40
CA MET A 290 0.99 -14.35 -21.52
C MET A 290 0.09 -14.66 -20.31
N GLU A 291 -1.01 -13.91 -20.14
CA GLU A 291 -2.04 -14.23 -19.15
C GLU A 291 -2.90 -15.41 -19.62
N THR A 292 -3.16 -16.37 -18.75
CA THR A 292 -3.85 -17.60 -19.14
C THR A 292 -5.33 -17.51 -18.79
N GLN A 293 -6.22 -17.73 -19.75
CA GLN A 293 -7.68 -17.66 -19.54
C GLN A 293 -8.16 -18.52 -18.37
N ALA A 294 -7.58 -19.71 -18.19
CA ALA A 294 -7.97 -20.64 -17.14
C ALA A 294 -7.66 -20.14 -15.72
N ASN A 295 -6.83 -19.10 -15.55
CA ASN A 295 -6.45 -18.60 -14.23
C ASN A 295 -7.60 -17.96 -13.48
N CYS A 296 -8.61 -17.47 -14.21
CA CYS A 296 -9.86 -17.00 -13.61
C CYS A 296 -10.57 -18.10 -12.78
N LEU A 297 -10.27 -19.38 -13.02
CA LEU A 297 -10.81 -20.52 -12.27
C LEU A 297 -9.98 -20.88 -11.03
N VAL A 298 -8.70 -20.49 -11.00
CA VAL A 298 -7.76 -20.82 -9.92
C VAL A 298 -7.91 -19.85 -8.75
N ASP A 299 -8.05 -18.56 -9.06
CA ASP A 299 -8.36 -17.53 -8.08
C ASP A 299 -9.50 -16.63 -8.62
N PRO A 300 -10.76 -17.04 -8.46
CA PRO A 300 -11.90 -16.26 -8.96
C PRO A 300 -12.08 -14.90 -8.26
N ASN A 301 -11.33 -14.62 -7.19
CA ASN A 301 -11.32 -13.32 -6.53
C ASN A 301 -10.06 -12.50 -6.87
N ALA A 302 -9.12 -13.02 -7.66
CA ALA A 302 -7.96 -12.27 -8.11
C ALA A 302 -8.43 -11.07 -8.93
N ARG A 303 -7.95 -9.87 -8.57
CA ARG A 303 -8.22 -8.65 -9.34
C ARG A 303 -7.68 -8.85 -10.76
N PHE A 304 -8.48 -8.47 -11.77
CA PHE A 304 -8.14 -8.57 -13.20
C PHE A 304 -7.98 -10.01 -13.75
N ALA A 305 -8.44 -11.02 -13.02
CA ALA A 305 -8.52 -12.40 -13.50
C ALA A 305 -9.90 -12.73 -14.08
N GLY A 306 -10.48 -11.83 -14.86
CA GLY A 306 -11.81 -12.03 -15.44
C GLY A 306 -11.85 -13.19 -16.43
N CYS A 307 -12.86 -14.06 -16.35
CA CYS A 307 -13.05 -15.14 -17.33
C CYS A 307 -13.59 -14.65 -18.68
N GLY A 308 -13.84 -13.36 -18.85
CA GLY A 308 -14.43 -12.76 -20.04
C GLY A 308 -15.85 -13.23 -20.32
N ASP A 309 -16.55 -13.77 -19.33
CA ASP A 309 -17.92 -14.29 -19.46
C ASP A 309 -18.99 -13.21 -19.31
N GLU A 310 -18.70 -12.14 -18.56
CA GLU A 310 -19.55 -10.96 -18.42
C GLU A 310 -18.73 -9.66 -18.44
N GLN A 311 -19.40 -8.53 -18.65
CA GLN A 311 -18.74 -7.22 -18.75
C GLN A 311 -17.94 -6.86 -17.48
N GLY A 312 -18.42 -7.26 -16.30
CA GLY A 312 -17.75 -7.00 -15.02
C GLY A 312 -16.55 -7.92 -14.73
N SER A 313 -16.35 -8.94 -15.56
CA SER A 313 -15.28 -9.93 -15.46
C SER A 313 -14.53 -10.06 -16.80
N ALA A 314 -14.41 -8.95 -17.55
CA ALA A 314 -13.72 -8.95 -18.82
C ALA A 314 -12.27 -9.47 -18.69
N PHE A 315 -11.80 -10.17 -19.72
CA PHE A 315 -10.46 -10.74 -19.72
C PHE A 315 -9.41 -9.66 -20.02
N ASP A 316 -8.45 -9.52 -19.10
CA ASP A 316 -7.38 -8.53 -19.20
C ASP A 316 -6.17 -9.11 -19.94
N TYR A 317 -6.18 -8.98 -21.27
CA TYR A 317 -5.13 -9.57 -22.11
C TYR A 317 -3.86 -8.72 -22.21
N PHE A 318 -3.96 -7.40 -22.02
CA PHE A 318 -2.89 -6.46 -22.38
C PHE A 318 -2.29 -5.74 -21.16
N HIS A 319 -3.15 -5.23 -20.28
CA HIS A 319 -2.77 -4.53 -19.04
C HIS A 319 -1.69 -3.45 -19.26
N LEU A 320 -2.06 -2.39 -20.00
CA LEU A 320 -1.19 -1.23 -20.24
C LEU A 320 -0.92 -0.52 -18.90
N ASN A 321 0.34 -0.38 -18.52
CA ASN A 321 0.71 0.13 -17.20
C ASN A 321 1.64 1.35 -17.20
N SER A 322 2.16 1.76 -18.35
CA SER A 322 2.90 3.00 -18.45
C SER A 322 2.94 3.51 -19.89
N VAL A 323 2.95 4.82 -20.05
CA VAL A 323 3.13 5.52 -21.32
C VAL A 323 4.07 6.70 -21.09
N GLU A 324 5.02 6.91 -22.00
CA GLU A 324 5.88 8.09 -22.05
C GLU A 324 5.91 8.64 -23.48
N LYS A 325 5.63 9.94 -23.64
CA LYS A 325 5.82 10.65 -24.91
C LYS A 325 7.25 11.19 -24.98
N ASP A 326 7.94 10.92 -26.08
CA ASP A 326 9.31 11.39 -26.32
C ASP A 326 9.36 12.70 -27.13
N SER A 327 10.56 13.25 -27.30
CA SER A 327 10.79 14.49 -28.06
C SER A 327 10.44 14.42 -29.55
N LYS A 328 10.25 13.23 -30.13
CA LYS A 328 9.80 13.03 -31.51
C LYS A 328 8.28 13.02 -31.61
N GLY A 329 7.59 13.05 -30.47
CA GLY A 329 6.14 12.95 -30.36
C GLY A 329 5.63 11.52 -30.39
N ASN A 330 6.50 10.51 -30.31
CA ASN A 330 6.13 9.09 -30.28
C ASN A 330 5.94 8.62 -28.83
N PHE A 331 5.30 7.46 -28.66
CA PHE A 331 4.96 6.94 -27.34
C PHE A 331 5.68 5.62 -27.05
N LEU A 332 6.37 5.54 -25.92
CA LEU A 332 6.88 4.30 -25.34
C LEU A 332 5.83 3.74 -24.37
N ILE A 333 5.40 2.51 -24.58
CA ILE A 333 4.37 1.86 -23.77
C ILE A 333 4.89 0.56 -23.13
N SER A 334 4.38 0.23 -21.94
CA SER A 334 4.63 -1.05 -21.26
C SER A 334 3.32 -1.78 -21.03
N ALA A 335 3.22 -3.00 -21.57
CA ALA A 335 2.06 -3.87 -21.43
C ALA A 335 2.43 -5.08 -20.58
N ARG A 336 1.85 -5.14 -19.37
CA ARG A 336 2.21 -6.12 -18.35
C ARG A 336 1.94 -7.54 -18.81
N ASN A 337 0.81 -7.76 -19.49
CA ASN A 337 0.32 -9.10 -19.78
C ASN A 337 0.83 -9.65 -21.12
N THR A 338 1.52 -8.87 -21.95
CA THR A 338 2.23 -9.36 -23.15
C THR A 338 3.72 -9.61 -22.90
N TRP A 339 4.20 -9.25 -21.70
CA TRP A 339 5.64 -9.18 -21.36
C TRP A 339 6.42 -8.36 -22.39
N GLY A 340 5.83 -7.23 -22.80
CA GLY A 340 6.32 -6.41 -23.91
C GLY A 340 6.35 -4.91 -23.63
N ILE A 341 7.37 -4.27 -24.19
CA ILE A 341 7.53 -2.82 -24.26
C ILE A 341 7.53 -2.44 -25.74
N SER A 342 6.62 -1.54 -26.13
CA SER A 342 6.42 -1.17 -27.54
C SER A 342 6.60 0.33 -27.75
N TYR A 343 7.00 0.70 -28.96
CA TYR A 343 7.15 2.10 -29.36
C TYR A 343 6.19 2.41 -30.50
N ILE A 344 5.37 3.43 -30.29
CA ILE A 344 4.20 3.76 -31.09
C ILE A 344 4.45 5.07 -31.82
N ASP A 345 4.19 5.10 -33.12
CA ASP A 345 4.22 6.33 -33.90
C ASP A 345 3.11 7.27 -33.42
N GLY A 346 3.47 8.47 -32.97
CA GLY A 346 2.50 9.41 -32.39
C GLY A 346 1.65 10.16 -33.41
N ARG A 347 1.75 9.83 -34.71
CA ARG A 347 0.92 10.40 -35.77
C ARG A 347 -0.04 9.36 -36.33
N THR A 348 0.44 8.15 -36.57
CA THR A 348 -0.35 7.07 -37.18
C THR A 348 -0.90 6.08 -36.16
N GLY A 349 -0.31 5.98 -34.97
CA GLY A 349 -0.60 4.93 -34.00
C GLY A 349 0.07 3.60 -34.31
N ASP A 350 0.85 3.50 -35.39
CA ASP A 350 1.50 2.25 -35.76
C ASP A 350 2.54 1.81 -34.72
N VAL A 351 2.61 0.49 -34.47
CA VAL A 351 3.67 -0.10 -33.65
C VAL A 351 4.96 -0.12 -34.47
N LEU A 352 5.92 0.72 -34.10
CA LEU A 352 7.21 0.85 -34.77
C LEU A 352 8.17 -0.30 -34.42
N TRP A 353 8.11 -0.78 -33.18
CA TRP A 353 8.77 -1.99 -32.71
C TRP A 353 8.23 -2.42 -31.34
N THR A 354 8.45 -3.69 -31.01
CA THR A 354 8.22 -4.28 -29.68
C THR A 354 9.46 -5.02 -29.18
N MET A 355 9.86 -4.78 -27.95
CA MET A 355 10.90 -5.52 -27.22
C MET A 355 10.21 -6.32 -26.12
N GLY A 356 10.37 -7.65 -26.09
CA GLY A 356 9.62 -8.48 -25.15
C GLY A 356 10.18 -9.88 -24.95
N ALA A 357 9.67 -10.53 -23.91
CA ALA A 357 9.93 -11.93 -23.57
C ALA A 357 8.80 -12.87 -24.00
N GLY A 358 7.63 -12.31 -24.35
CA GLY A 358 6.42 -13.05 -24.70
C GLY A 358 6.30 -13.38 -26.18
N GLU A 359 5.05 -13.50 -26.65
CA GLU A 359 4.72 -13.84 -28.05
C GLU A 359 5.10 -12.74 -29.05
N VAL A 360 5.32 -11.51 -28.59
CA VAL A 360 5.69 -10.36 -29.42
C VAL A 360 7.09 -9.86 -29.08
N ASN A 361 7.98 -9.88 -30.07
CA ASN A 361 9.35 -9.37 -29.92
C ASN A 361 10.02 -9.19 -31.30
N ASP A 362 10.65 -8.03 -31.50
CA ASP A 362 11.45 -7.72 -32.68
C ASP A 362 12.96 -7.80 -32.40
N PHE A 363 13.38 -7.83 -31.13
CA PHE A 363 14.77 -7.63 -30.74
C PHE A 363 15.51 -8.95 -30.50
N LYS A 364 16.79 -8.98 -30.87
CA LYS A 364 17.72 -10.02 -30.50
C LYS A 364 18.56 -9.59 -29.30
N ASP A 365 18.61 -10.45 -28.28
CA ASP A 365 19.45 -10.24 -27.10
C ASP A 365 20.94 -10.51 -27.38
N LEU A 366 21.82 -9.59 -26.96
CA LEU A 366 23.29 -9.69 -27.06
C LEU A 366 23.99 -9.91 -25.71
N SER A 367 23.21 -10.09 -24.65
CA SER A 367 23.59 -10.36 -23.25
C SER A 367 23.27 -11.79 -22.81
N GLY A 368 23.11 -12.73 -23.75
CA GLY A 368 22.84 -14.13 -23.44
C GLY A 368 21.44 -14.40 -22.89
N GLY A 369 20.48 -13.54 -23.22
CA GLY A 369 19.07 -13.62 -22.79
C GLY A 369 18.71 -12.65 -21.67
N ALA A 370 19.69 -12.12 -20.93
CA ALA A 370 19.44 -11.34 -19.71
C ALA A 370 18.78 -9.96 -19.95
N GLY A 371 18.75 -9.45 -21.18
CA GLY A 371 18.08 -8.21 -21.57
C GLY A 371 16.63 -8.40 -21.98
N LEU A 372 16.24 -9.62 -22.38
CA LEU A 372 14.87 -9.99 -22.74
C LEU A 372 14.19 -10.93 -21.74
N ASP A 373 14.91 -11.50 -20.77
CA ASP A 373 14.36 -12.37 -19.73
C ASP A 373 13.68 -11.54 -18.62
N PHE A 374 12.53 -10.95 -18.93
CA PHE A 374 11.68 -10.21 -18.01
C PHE A 374 10.22 -10.59 -18.17
N SER A 375 9.42 -10.41 -17.11
CA SER A 375 7.98 -10.63 -17.20
C SER A 375 7.21 -9.70 -16.27
N TRP A 376 5.95 -9.44 -16.62
CA TRP A 376 5.03 -8.63 -15.82
C TRP A 376 5.55 -7.22 -15.49
N GLN A 377 6.38 -6.67 -16.37
CA GLN A 377 7.17 -5.47 -16.15
C GLN A 377 6.31 -4.21 -16.01
N HIS A 378 6.82 -3.21 -15.30
CA HIS A 378 6.18 -1.92 -15.08
C HIS A 378 7.09 -0.74 -15.40
N PHE A 379 6.46 0.38 -15.74
CA PHE A 379 7.10 1.71 -15.80
C PHE A 379 8.33 1.76 -16.70
N ALA A 380 8.13 1.43 -17.98
CA ALA A 380 9.15 1.63 -18.99
C ALA A 380 9.37 3.13 -19.23
N ARG A 381 10.64 3.54 -19.21
CA ARG A 381 11.08 4.92 -19.40
C ARG A 381 12.35 5.00 -20.23
N TRP A 382 12.47 6.02 -21.06
CA TRP A 382 13.72 6.42 -21.65
C TRP A 382 14.68 6.94 -20.56
N VAL A 383 15.87 6.35 -20.51
CA VAL A 383 17.03 6.98 -19.84
C VAL A 383 17.73 7.89 -20.85
N GLU A 384 17.82 7.44 -22.09
CA GLU A 384 18.25 8.23 -23.24
C GLU A 384 17.37 7.86 -24.44
N GLU A 385 16.60 8.82 -24.94
CA GLU A 385 15.61 8.59 -25.99
C GLU A 385 16.21 7.90 -27.23
N GLY A 386 15.60 6.79 -27.65
CA GLY A 386 16.02 6.01 -28.80
C GLY A 386 17.26 5.13 -28.59
N ARG A 387 17.88 5.12 -27.39
CA ARG A 387 19.10 4.35 -27.13
C ARG A 387 19.08 3.54 -25.83
N MET A 388 18.53 4.07 -24.74
CA MET A 388 18.59 3.40 -23.44
C MET A 388 17.24 3.47 -22.73
N LEU A 389 16.77 2.31 -22.27
CA LEU A 389 15.52 2.16 -21.53
C LEU A 389 15.79 1.68 -20.10
N SER A 390 14.92 2.10 -19.19
CA SER A 390 14.79 1.51 -17.86
C SER A 390 13.37 1.05 -17.61
N PHE A 391 13.20 -0.07 -16.92
CA PHE A 391 11.89 -0.59 -16.50
C PHE A 391 12.05 -1.46 -15.24
N LEU A 392 10.97 -1.65 -14.49
CA LEU A 392 10.93 -2.61 -13.40
C LEU A 392 10.52 -3.97 -13.96
N ASP A 393 11.39 -4.96 -13.90
CA ASP A 393 11.07 -6.36 -14.14
C ASP A 393 10.47 -6.94 -12.85
N ASN A 394 9.16 -7.20 -12.83
CA ASN A 394 8.51 -7.77 -11.66
C ASN A 394 8.85 -9.25 -11.53
N HIS A 395 8.95 -9.96 -12.65
CA HIS A 395 9.28 -11.39 -12.74
C HIS A 395 8.42 -12.31 -11.86
N TYR A 396 7.28 -11.83 -11.38
CA TYR A 396 6.44 -12.53 -10.42
C TYR A 396 5.03 -11.93 -10.46
N HIS A 397 4.04 -12.74 -10.82
CA HIS A 397 2.61 -12.40 -10.70
C HIS A 397 1.91 -13.31 -9.68
N ARG A 398 2.30 -14.59 -9.58
CA ARG A 398 1.71 -15.55 -8.64
C ARG A 398 2.61 -16.74 -8.34
N LEU A 399 2.20 -17.52 -7.34
CA LEU A 399 2.83 -18.81 -7.03
C LEU A 399 2.68 -19.76 -8.23
N GLY A 400 3.81 -20.28 -8.72
CA GLY A 400 3.86 -21.20 -9.86
C GLY A 400 4.37 -20.57 -11.16
N ASP A 401 4.51 -19.24 -11.22
CA ASP A 401 5.18 -18.57 -12.32
C ASP A 401 6.65 -19.01 -12.45
N PRO A 402 7.27 -18.84 -13.63
CA PRO A 402 8.70 -19.07 -13.82
C PRO A 402 9.54 -18.39 -12.74
N ALA A 403 10.59 -19.06 -12.31
CA ALA A 403 11.48 -18.51 -11.31
C ALA A 403 12.32 -17.38 -11.91
N GLY A 404 12.25 -16.20 -11.29
CA GLY A 404 13.24 -15.15 -11.50
C GLY A 404 13.16 -14.08 -10.40
N GLU A 405 13.89 -13.00 -10.62
CA GLU A 405 14.16 -11.98 -9.60
C GLU A 405 13.54 -10.65 -10.01
N THR A 406 12.68 -10.11 -9.14
CA THR A 406 12.19 -8.73 -9.25
C THR A 406 13.39 -7.77 -9.18
N GLY A 407 13.47 -6.82 -10.10
CA GLY A 407 14.51 -5.81 -10.07
C GLY A 407 14.37 -4.76 -11.17
N GLY A 408 15.04 -3.63 -10.96
CA GLY A 408 15.17 -2.63 -12.00
C GLY A 408 16.08 -3.14 -13.12
N ARG A 409 15.72 -2.90 -14.38
CA ARG A 409 16.54 -3.21 -15.56
C ARG A 409 16.86 -1.93 -16.29
N VAL A 410 18.09 -1.84 -16.80
CA VAL A 410 18.51 -0.85 -17.79
C VAL A 410 19.12 -1.59 -18.96
N VAL A 411 18.64 -1.28 -20.17
CA VAL A 411 19.05 -1.94 -21.41
C VAL A 411 19.47 -0.90 -22.45
N ASP A 412 20.49 -1.24 -23.24
CA ASP A 412 20.85 -0.50 -24.45
C ASP A 412 20.13 -1.11 -25.66
N LEU A 413 19.61 -0.26 -26.53
CA LEU A 413 18.93 -0.60 -27.78
C LEU A 413 19.77 -0.16 -28.97
N ASP A 414 19.89 -1.05 -29.95
CA ASP A 414 20.21 -0.73 -31.33
C ASP A 414 18.94 -0.94 -32.16
N ILE A 415 18.17 0.14 -32.30
CA ILE A 415 16.87 0.12 -32.99
C ILE A 415 17.02 -0.29 -34.47
N PRO A 416 17.98 0.25 -35.26
CA PRO A 416 18.18 -0.18 -36.64
C PRO A 416 18.51 -1.67 -36.81
N ASN A 417 19.39 -2.22 -35.95
CA ASN A 417 19.77 -3.63 -36.04
C ASN A 417 18.84 -4.56 -35.25
N ARG A 418 17.86 -4.00 -34.54
CA ARG A 418 16.94 -4.72 -33.65
C ARG A 418 17.68 -5.60 -32.65
N THR A 419 18.64 -5.02 -31.95
CA THR A 419 19.36 -5.73 -30.88
C THR A 419 19.26 -5.01 -29.54
N VAL A 420 19.23 -5.78 -28.46
CA VAL A 420 19.18 -5.28 -27.09
C VAL A 420 20.30 -5.91 -26.26
N GLN A 421 20.84 -5.14 -25.33
CA GLN A 421 21.83 -5.63 -24.38
C GLN A 421 21.49 -5.16 -22.97
N LEU A 422 21.47 -6.07 -22.00
CA LEU A 422 21.41 -5.70 -20.59
C LEU A 422 22.64 -4.88 -20.22
N ARG A 423 22.41 -3.62 -19.82
CA ARG A 423 23.45 -2.76 -19.24
C ARG A 423 23.57 -3.03 -17.75
N LYS A 424 22.44 -3.03 -17.03
CA LYS A 424 22.43 -3.25 -15.59
C LYS A 424 21.12 -3.82 -15.06
N ALA A 425 21.25 -4.66 -14.04
CA ALA A 425 20.15 -5.09 -13.19
C ALA A 425 20.34 -4.57 -11.76
N TYR A 426 19.25 -4.14 -11.14
CA TYR A 426 19.17 -3.56 -9.80
C TYR A 426 18.25 -4.44 -8.95
N THR A 427 18.81 -5.51 -8.38
CA THR A 427 18.09 -6.45 -7.53
C THR A 427 18.36 -6.18 -6.05
N HIS A 428 17.34 -6.35 -5.22
CA HIS A 428 17.48 -6.18 -3.77
C HIS A 428 18.28 -7.37 -3.18
N PRO A 429 19.21 -7.16 -2.22
CA PRO A 429 20.00 -8.26 -1.61
C PRO A 429 19.15 -9.35 -0.93
N HIS A 430 17.97 -8.99 -0.44
CA HIS A 430 16.99 -9.93 0.14
C HIS A 430 15.94 -10.43 -0.86
N GLN A 431 16.13 -10.17 -2.17
CA GLN A 431 15.26 -10.62 -3.26
C GLN A 431 13.77 -10.28 -3.03
N ILE A 432 13.48 -9.03 -2.66
CA ILE A 432 12.10 -8.54 -2.50
C ILE A 432 11.32 -8.89 -3.76
N LYS A 433 10.16 -9.54 -3.63
CA LYS A 433 9.30 -9.83 -4.78
C LYS A 433 8.16 -8.83 -4.83
N ALA A 434 8.07 -8.09 -5.92
CA ALA A 434 6.96 -7.20 -6.18
C ALA A 434 6.00 -7.89 -7.16
N GLU A 435 4.88 -8.37 -6.65
CA GLU A 435 3.82 -9.06 -7.44
C GLU A 435 3.21 -8.15 -8.50
N SER A 436 3.12 -6.86 -8.19
CA SER A 436 2.58 -5.85 -9.08
C SER A 436 3.15 -4.47 -8.75
N GLN A 437 2.93 -3.53 -9.66
CA GLN A 437 3.25 -2.12 -9.49
C GLN A 437 4.76 -1.89 -9.36
N GLY A 438 5.15 -0.71 -8.90
CA GLY A 438 6.53 -0.30 -8.72
C GLY A 438 7.10 0.42 -9.93
N ASN A 439 8.33 0.89 -9.76
CA ASN A 439 9.04 1.66 -10.77
C ASN A 439 10.55 1.63 -10.58
N ILE A 440 11.26 1.98 -11.64
CA ILE A 440 12.64 2.46 -11.57
C ILE A 440 12.67 3.92 -12.03
N GLN A 441 13.43 4.76 -11.34
CA GLN A 441 13.65 6.16 -11.69
C GLN A 441 15.15 6.41 -11.81
N HIS A 442 15.60 6.85 -12.99
CA HIS A 442 16.94 7.40 -13.16
C HIS A 442 17.00 8.81 -12.54
N LEU A 443 17.95 9.04 -11.64
CA LEU A 443 18.08 10.26 -10.86
C LEU A 443 19.13 11.19 -11.47
N ALA A 444 19.03 12.49 -11.21
CA ALA A 444 19.95 13.51 -11.76
C ALA A 444 21.42 13.32 -11.35
N ASN A 445 21.68 12.62 -10.24
CA ASN A 445 23.03 12.27 -9.78
C ASN A 445 23.58 10.98 -10.43
N GLY A 446 22.85 10.37 -11.37
CA GLY A 446 23.20 9.11 -12.04
C GLY A 446 22.84 7.84 -11.26
N ASN A 447 22.25 7.97 -10.07
CA ASN A 447 21.73 6.83 -9.32
C ASN A 447 20.39 6.35 -9.92
N TYR A 448 19.96 5.17 -9.47
CA TYR A 448 18.66 4.62 -9.81
C TYR A 448 17.88 4.31 -8.55
N MET A 449 16.66 4.82 -8.43
CA MET A 449 15.75 4.43 -7.37
C MET A 449 14.77 3.39 -7.86
N VAL A 450 14.61 2.30 -7.12
CA VAL A 450 13.61 1.26 -7.35
C VAL A 450 12.55 1.33 -6.26
N GLY A 451 11.29 1.55 -6.63
CA GLY A 451 10.12 1.38 -5.77
C GLY A 451 9.57 -0.04 -5.92
N TRP A 452 9.41 -0.77 -4.82
CA TRP A 452 9.06 -2.20 -4.84
C TRP A 452 7.54 -2.47 -4.86
N GLY A 453 6.74 -1.50 -5.32
CA GLY A 453 5.31 -1.67 -5.61
C GLY A 453 4.49 -2.23 -4.44
N SER A 454 3.98 -3.46 -4.64
CA SER A 454 3.22 -4.21 -3.63
C SER A 454 3.99 -4.48 -2.32
N SER A 455 5.33 -4.36 -2.34
CA SER A 455 6.16 -4.41 -1.13
C SER A 455 6.41 -3.00 -0.61
N GLY A 456 6.19 -2.79 0.69
CA GLY A 456 6.35 -1.50 1.37
C GLY A 456 7.81 -1.05 1.52
N ALA A 457 8.53 -0.88 0.41
CA ALA A 457 9.95 -0.55 0.35
C ALA A 457 10.31 0.26 -0.89
N PHE A 458 11.45 0.93 -0.81
CA PHE A 458 12.19 1.44 -1.98
C PHE A 458 13.69 1.40 -1.69
N THR A 459 14.50 1.34 -2.75
CA THR A 459 15.95 1.24 -2.65
C THR A 459 16.60 2.13 -3.70
N GLU A 460 17.57 2.95 -3.29
CA GLU A 460 18.41 3.73 -4.19
C GLU A 460 19.74 3.02 -4.40
N PHE A 461 20.10 2.80 -5.67
CA PHE A 461 21.32 2.17 -6.12
C PHE A 461 22.22 3.18 -6.80
N SER A 462 23.54 3.01 -6.68
CA SER A 462 24.49 3.65 -7.60
C SER A 462 24.28 3.13 -9.03
N ALA A 463 24.83 3.83 -10.03
CA ALA A 463 24.84 3.36 -11.42
C ALA A 463 25.43 1.94 -11.58
N ASP A 464 26.36 1.54 -10.71
CA ASP A 464 26.98 0.22 -10.71
C ASP A 464 26.22 -0.81 -9.86
N GLY A 465 25.00 -0.50 -9.39
CA GLY A 465 24.14 -1.44 -8.68
C GLY A 465 24.50 -1.68 -7.21
N GLU A 466 25.39 -0.87 -6.64
CA GLU A 466 25.59 -0.85 -5.18
C GLU A 466 24.34 -0.25 -4.51
N VAL A 467 23.75 -0.95 -3.54
CA VAL A 467 22.70 -0.37 -2.68
C VAL A 467 23.30 0.80 -1.91
N LEU A 468 22.72 1.99 -2.02
CA LEU A 468 23.15 3.19 -1.29
C LEU A 468 22.22 3.46 -0.11
N CYS A 469 20.92 3.52 -0.38
CA CYS A 469 19.90 3.67 0.63
C CYS A 469 18.83 2.62 0.44
N ASP A 470 18.42 2.00 1.53
CA ASP A 470 17.35 1.02 1.53
C ASP A 470 16.34 1.42 2.59
N ALA A 471 15.08 1.53 2.21
CA ALA A 471 14.02 2.04 3.05
C ALA A 471 12.85 1.05 3.13
N ARG A 472 12.24 1.00 4.31
CA ARG A 472 11.08 0.19 4.63
C ARG A 472 9.99 1.11 5.19
N PHE A 473 8.80 1.03 4.62
CA PHE A 473 7.57 1.61 5.18
C PHE A 473 6.51 0.55 5.50
N GLY A 474 6.89 -0.74 5.42
CA GLY A 474 6.14 -1.90 5.86
C GLY A 474 7.05 -2.99 6.43
N ALA A 475 6.47 -3.94 7.16
CA ALA A 475 7.23 -5.04 7.76
C ALA A 475 7.75 -6.03 6.69
N GLU A 476 9.06 -6.07 6.49
CA GLU A 476 9.74 -6.85 5.44
C GLU A 476 9.42 -8.35 5.48
N ALA A 477 9.30 -8.94 6.67
CA ALA A 477 8.97 -10.36 6.80
C ALA A 477 7.60 -10.72 6.20
N PHE A 478 6.74 -9.74 5.95
CA PHE A 478 5.36 -9.90 5.50
C PHE A 478 5.09 -9.23 4.14
N PHE A 479 6.12 -8.86 3.38
CA PHE A 479 5.95 -8.22 2.07
C PHE A 479 5.09 -9.00 1.09
N ASP A 480 5.19 -10.34 1.09
CA ASP A 480 4.36 -11.17 0.23
C ASP A 480 2.86 -11.03 0.55
N PHE A 481 2.46 -10.49 1.72
CA PHE A 481 1.06 -10.21 2.07
C PHE A 481 0.61 -8.79 1.69
N SER A 482 1.51 -7.91 1.25
CA SER A 482 1.22 -6.52 0.89
C SER A 482 0.39 -5.74 1.94
N PRO A 483 0.78 -5.73 3.24
CA PRO A 483 0.05 -5.02 4.30
C PRO A 483 -0.06 -3.52 4.04
N VAL A 484 1.01 -2.96 3.49
CA VAL A 484 1.16 -1.57 3.06
C VAL A 484 1.99 -1.57 1.79
N SER A 485 1.62 -0.71 0.85
CA SER A 485 2.26 -0.59 -0.46
C SER A 485 2.18 0.85 -0.94
N SER A 486 2.94 1.13 -1.99
CA SER A 486 2.74 2.31 -2.81
C SER A 486 2.73 1.90 -4.26
N TYR A 487 1.87 2.50 -5.08
CA TYR A 487 1.83 2.17 -6.50
C TYR A 487 3.20 2.41 -7.15
N ARG A 488 3.80 3.56 -6.88
CA ARG A 488 5.18 3.94 -7.23
C ARG A 488 5.75 4.84 -6.15
N VAL A 489 7.07 4.93 -6.12
CA VAL A 489 7.79 5.87 -5.25
C VAL A 489 8.68 6.73 -6.14
N PHE A 490 8.72 8.04 -5.89
CA PHE A 490 9.56 8.98 -6.66
C PHE A 490 10.45 9.82 -5.76
N ARG A 491 11.62 10.19 -6.29
CA ARG A 491 12.41 11.33 -5.84
C ARG A 491 12.04 12.55 -6.67
N GLY A 492 12.02 13.71 -6.02
CA GLY A 492 11.88 14.98 -6.71
C GLY A 492 11.91 16.18 -5.78
N GLN A 493 11.92 17.36 -6.36
CA GLN A 493 11.87 18.60 -5.60
C GLN A 493 10.41 19.03 -5.36
N TRP A 494 10.17 19.68 -4.23
CA TRP A 494 8.88 20.30 -3.92
C TRP A 494 9.06 21.44 -2.94
N THR A 495 8.40 22.55 -3.21
CA THR A 495 8.31 23.68 -2.30
C THR A 495 6.85 23.89 -1.93
N GLY A 496 6.48 23.56 -0.70
CA GLY A 496 5.12 23.70 -0.22
C GLY A 496 4.90 24.99 0.57
N ARG A 497 3.83 25.70 0.22
CA ARG A 497 3.37 26.98 0.78
C ARG A 497 1.89 26.88 1.19
N PRO A 498 1.58 26.07 2.21
CA PRO A 498 0.19 25.82 2.61
C PRO A 498 -0.53 27.11 3.00
N ARG A 499 -1.82 27.22 2.64
CA ARG A 499 -2.67 28.40 2.94
C ARG A 499 -3.28 28.40 4.35
N TYR A 500 -3.13 27.31 5.08
CA TYR A 500 -3.59 27.17 6.47
C TYR A 500 -2.42 27.45 7.42
N PRO A 501 -2.67 27.98 8.63
CA PRO A 501 -1.59 28.36 9.55
C PRO A 501 -0.93 27.13 10.20
N PRO A 502 0.24 27.32 10.85
CA PRO A 502 0.86 26.28 11.69
C PRO A 502 -0.09 25.74 12.75
N SER A 503 -0.07 24.42 12.95
CA SER A 503 -0.82 23.76 14.02
C SER A 503 -0.01 23.77 15.30
N VAL A 504 -0.62 24.23 16.39
CA VAL A 504 0.04 24.35 17.70
C VAL A 504 -0.79 23.66 18.76
N THR A 505 -0.14 22.83 19.58
CA THR A 505 -0.75 22.23 20.78
C THR A 505 0.12 22.54 21.99
N LEU A 506 -0.52 23.02 23.05
CA LEU A 506 0.12 23.24 24.34
C LEU A 506 -0.12 21.98 25.19
N ASP A 507 0.95 21.26 25.52
CA ASP A 507 0.89 20.18 26.51
C ASP A 507 2.10 20.14 27.48
N SER A 508 1.85 19.79 28.74
CA SER A 508 2.75 19.74 29.89
C SER A 508 3.86 20.82 29.95
N GLY A 509 3.51 22.09 29.75
CA GLY A 509 4.48 23.21 29.78
C GLY A 509 5.36 23.30 28.53
N ARG A 510 4.91 22.70 27.42
CA ARG A 510 5.57 22.69 26.13
C ARG A 510 4.61 23.13 25.03
N VAL A 511 5.19 23.69 23.99
CA VAL A 511 4.55 23.97 22.71
C VAL A 511 4.99 22.87 21.76
N TYR A 512 4.04 22.18 21.17
CA TYR A 512 4.24 21.31 20.01
C TYR A 512 3.76 22.08 18.79
N VAL A 513 4.63 22.24 17.79
CA VAL A 513 4.31 22.97 16.56
C VAL A 513 4.71 22.15 15.35
N SER A 514 3.80 22.11 14.37
CA SER A 514 4.00 21.45 13.08
C SER A 514 3.22 22.18 12.00
N TRP A 515 3.70 22.18 10.76
CA TRP A 515 2.99 22.81 9.65
C TRP A 515 2.99 21.90 8.42
N ASN A 516 1.87 21.17 8.24
CA ASN A 516 1.71 20.19 7.17
C ASN A 516 1.99 20.84 5.81
N GLY A 517 3.09 20.45 5.19
CA GLY A 517 3.52 20.89 3.88
C GLY A 517 4.29 22.18 3.78
N ALA A 518 4.56 22.91 4.86
CA ALA A 518 5.39 24.10 4.78
C ALA A 518 6.89 23.72 4.74
N THR A 519 7.53 23.94 3.60
CA THR A 519 8.94 23.55 3.38
C THR A 519 9.93 24.66 3.66
N GLU A 520 9.49 25.92 3.67
CA GLU A 520 10.37 27.10 3.80
C GLU A 520 10.66 27.48 5.26
N VAL A 521 10.10 26.76 6.24
CA VAL A 521 10.28 27.05 7.67
C VAL A 521 11.65 26.59 8.15
N VAL A 522 12.45 27.51 8.67
CA VAL A 522 13.77 27.21 9.27
C VAL A 522 13.76 27.42 10.79
N LYS A 523 12.99 28.38 11.29
CA LYS A 523 12.88 28.67 12.73
C LYS A 523 11.43 28.87 13.16
N TRP A 524 11.17 28.55 14.41
CA TRP A 524 9.95 28.89 15.12
C TRP A 524 10.24 29.99 16.13
N GLN A 525 9.44 31.05 16.10
CA GLN A 525 9.46 32.11 17.09
C GLN A 525 8.22 31.99 17.99
N VAL A 526 8.43 31.84 19.29
CA VAL A 526 7.35 31.85 20.27
C VAL A 526 7.13 33.27 20.76
N GLU A 527 5.91 33.74 20.64
CA GLU A 527 5.51 35.06 21.09
C GLU A 527 4.48 34.95 22.22
N VAL A 528 4.61 35.84 23.20
CA VAL A 528 3.72 35.93 24.37
C VAL A 528 3.09 37.31 24.48
N LYS A 529 1.85 37.33 24.95
CA LYS A 529 1.22 38.55 25.46
C LYS A 529 0.36 38.25 26.68
N ASN A 530 0.17 39.25 27.53
CA ASN A 530 -0.83 39.18 28.59
C ASN A 530 -2.23 39.33 27.98
N GLU A 531 -3.25 38.69 28.54
CA GLU A 531 -4.63 38.74 28.02
C GLU A 531 -5.15 40.17 27.81
N HIS A 532 -4.77 41.09 28.70
CA HIS A 532 -5.21 42.48 28.69
C HIS A 532 -4.24 43.44 27.97
N SER A 533 -3.12 42.92 27.45
CA SER A 533 -2.11 43.71 26.75
C SER A 533 -2.19 43.49 25.24
N GLN A 534 -2.05 44.57 24.48
CA GLN A 534 -1.83 44.49 23.03
C GLN A 534 -0.35 44.30 22.67
N THR A 535 0.55 44.50 23.64
CA THR A 535 2.00 44.38 23.42
C THR A 535 2.38 42.90 23.36
N VAL A 536 2.99 42.51 22.24
CA VAL A 536 3.50 41.16 21.99
C VAL A 536 5.01 41.16 22.19
N HIS A 537 5.51 40.17 22.94
CA HIS A 537 6.94 40.00 23.18
C HIS A 537 7.42 38.67 22.60
N VAL A 538 8.61 38.68 21.99
CA VAL A 538 9.29 37.45 21.60
C VAL A 538 9.85 36.78 22.85
N LEU A 539 9.42 35.55 23.10
CA LEU A 539 9.87 34.75 24.23
C LEU A 539 11.15 33.98 23.89
N THR A 540 11.16 33.31 22.74
CA THR A 540 12.29 32.52 22.26
C THR A 540 12.18 32.27 20.76
N GLN A 541 13.32 31.94 20.15
CA GLN A 541 13.40 31.39 18.79
C GLN A 541 14.16 30.06 18.84
N VAL A 542 13.68 29.06 18.11
CA VAL A 542 14.33 27.76 17.99
C VAL A 542 14.36 27.32 16.54
N PHE A 543 15.37 26.54 16.16
CA PHE A 543 15.40 25.91 14.84
C PHE A 543 14.30 24.85 14.73
N LYS A 544 13.74 24.70 13.53
CA LYS A 544 12.83 23.60 13.21
C LYS A 544 13.59 22.28 13.36
N ASP A 545 12.99 21.34 14.09
CA ASP A 545 13.47 19.98 14.28
C ASP A 545 12.37 19.01 13.82
N GLY A 546 12.69 18.16 12.84
CA GLY A 546 11.75 17.23 12.20
C GLY A 546 10.47 17.89 11.66
N PHE A 547 9.40 17.11 11.57
CA PHE A 547 8.07 17.63 11.25
C PHE A 547 7.43 18.41 12.40
N GLU A 548 7.53 17.89 13.63
CA GLU A 548 7.02 18.49 14.86
C GLU A 548 8.17 18.93 15.75
N THR A 549 8.21 20.23 16.05
CA THR A 549 9.20 20.80 16.96
C THR A 549 8.58 20.97 18.35
N VAL A 550 9.31 20.54 19.38
CA VAL A 550 8.90 20.64 20.78
C VAL A 550 9.67 21.77 21.47
N ILE A 551 8.95 22.77 21.97
CA ILE A 551 9.53 23.98 22.56
C ILE A 551 9.13 24.08 24.04
N PRO A 552 10.07 23.95 24.99
CA PRO A 552 9.78 24.15 26.40
C PRO A 552 9.38 25.59 26.71
N LEU A 553 8.33 25.79 27.52
CA LEU A 553 7.94 27.10 28.03
C LEU A 553 8.50 27.34 29.44
N PRO A 554 9.02 28.55 29.74
CA PRO A 554 9.38 28.92 31.10
C PRO A 554 8.13 29.11 31.96
N ASN A 555 8.27 28.93 33.27
CA ASN A 555 7.16 29.12 34.23
C ASN A 555 6.56 30.54 34.16
N THR A 556 7.34 31.53 33.71
CA THR A 556 6.90 32.92 33.52
C THR A 556 5.86 33.08 32.40
N ALA A 557 5.74 32.10 31.50
CA ALA A 557 4.71 32.07 30.47
C ALA A 557 3.35 31.52 30.98
N ALA A 558 3.26 31.13 32.26
CA ALA A 558 2.01 30.66 32.85
C ALA A 558 0.95 31.78 32.84
N ASN A 559 -0.25 31.48 32.34
CA ASN A 559 -1.36 32.42 32.11
C ASN A 559 -1.13 33.48 31.01
N ALA A 560 -0.04 33.38 30.24
CA ALA A 560 0.12 34.19 29.03
C ALA A 560 -0.66 33.58 27.86
N LEU A 561 -1.00 34.42 26.88
CA LEU A 561 -1.39 33.98 25.55
C LEU A 561 -0.12 33.74 24.74
N VAL A 562 0.02 32.56 24.15
CA VAL A 562 1.15 32.16 23.31
C VAL A 562 0.69 31.98 21.86
N ARG A 563 1.48 32.47 20.90
CA ARG A 563 1.41 32.03 19.50
C ARG A 563 2.79 31.63 19.00
N VAL A 564 2.82 30.85 17.93
CA VAL A 564 4.06 30.45 17.25
C VAL A 564 4.08 31.05 15.86
N VAL A 565 5.18 31.70 15.51
CA VAL A 565 5.42 32.33 14.21
C VAL A 565 6.47 31.51 13.46
N ALA A 566 6.18 31.20 12.20
CA ALA A 566 7.09 30.51 11.31
C ALA A 566 8.00 31.50 10.60
N LEU A 567 9.31 31.24 10.61
CA LEU A 567 10.32 32.09 9.96
C LEU A 567 11.08 31.32 8.89
N ASN A 568 11.36 31.97 7.75
CA ASN A 568 12.24 31.44 6.70
C ASN A 568 13.73 31.61 7.04
N ALA A 569 14.61 31.27 6.10
CA ALA A 569 16.06 31.36 6.27
C ALA A 569 16.54 32.81 6.48
N GLU A 570 15.87 33.76 5.85
CA GLU A 570 16.13 35.21 5.91
C GLU A 570 15.59 35.85 7.20
N GLY A 571 14.78 35.11 7.98
CA GLY A 571 14.14 35.60 9.20
C GLY A 571 12.83 36.34 8.96
N GLU A 572 12.27 36.27 7.76
CA GLU A 572 10.97 36.82 7.41
C GLU A 572 9.84 35.93 7.93
N VAL A 573 8.72 36.56 8.27
CA VAL A 573 7.53 35.85 8.75
C VAL A 573 6.78 35.22 7.58
N LEU A 574 6.61 33.91 7.63
CA LEU A 574 5.80 33.16 6.67
C LEU A 574 4.31 33.18 7.06
N ASP A 575 3.99 32.77 8.29
CA ASP A 575 2.66 32.85 8.89
C ASP A 575 2.77 32.63 10.43
N ALA A 576 1.66 32.74 11.15
CA ALA A 576 1.57 32.53 12.58
C ALA A 576 0.32 31.74 13.00
N SER A 577 0.45 30.95 14.06
CA SER A 577 -0.70 30.35 14.73
C SER A 577 -1.59 31.42 15.38
N SER A 578 -2.84 31.08 15.68
CA SER A 578 -3.65 31.87 16.61
C SER A 578 -3.03 31.86 18.01
N PHE A 579 -3.32 32.91 18.79
CA PHE A 579 -2.99 32.93 20.21
C PHE A 579 -3.79 31.87 20.97
N SER A 580 -3.13 31.13 21.86
CA SER A 580 -3.71 30.11 22.72
C SER A 580 -3.32 30.37 24.18
N VAL A 581 -4.26 30.15 25.11
CA VAL A 581 -4.01 30.32 26.55
C VAL A 581 -3.13 29.16 27.04
N VAL A 582 -2.05 29.47 27.75
CA VAL A 582 -1.22 28.45 28.43
C VAL A 582 -1.99 27.90 29.62
N PRO A 583 -2.42 26.62 29.61
CA PRO A 583 -3.18 26.06 30.72
C PRO A 583 -2.34 26.04 32.01
N ARG A 584 -2.98 26.10 33.18
CA ARG A 584 -2.29 25.94 34.46
C ARG A 584 -1.89 24.48 34.64
N TRP A 585 -0.59 24.21 34.64
CA TRP A 585 -0.04 22.89 34.94
C TRP A 585 0.51 22.89 36.36
N SER A 586 -0.09 22.12 37.26
CA SER A 586 0.51 21.86 38.57
C SER A 586 1.52 20.71 38.42
N ARG A 587 2.78 20.95 38.79
CA ARG A 587 3.79 19.86 38.85
C ARG A 587 3.36 18.72 39.79
N LEU A 588 2.46 19.00 40.75
CA LEU A 588 1.93 18.04 41.72
C LEU A 588 1.22 16.84 41.07
N GLY A 589 0.46 17.03 39.98
CA GLY A 589 -0.34 15.96 39.37
C GLY A 589 0.51 14.85 38.73
N THR A 590 1.55 15.24 37.99
CA THR A 590 2.53 14.32 37.39
C THR A 590 3.37 13.60 38.43
N THR A 591 3.77 14.27 39.52
CA THR A 591 4.50 13.59 40.60
C THR A 591 3.64 12.57 41.32
N LEU A 592 2.35 12.85 41.55
CA LEU A 592 1.44 11.90 42.20
C LEU A 592 1.14 10.69 41.30
N ASN A 593 0.87 10.90 40.00
CA ASN A 593 0.68 9.80 39.05
C ASN A 593 1.94 8.95 38.88
N ASN A 594 3.12 9.56 38.78
CA ASN A 594 4.37 8.81 38.74
C ASN A 594 4.62 8.04 40.04
N LEU A 595 4.25 8.61 41.20
CA LEU A 595 4.30 7.91 42.48
C LEU A 595 3.34 6.71 42.52
N ILE A 596 2.12 6.87 42.00
CA ILE A 596 1.11 5.80 41.91
C ILE A 596 1.58 4.70 40.97
N VAL A 597 2.07 5.03 39.77
CA VAL A 597 2.60 4.04 38.82
C VAL A 597 3.81 3.31 39.41
N PHE A 598 4.72 4.04 40.08
CA PHE A 598 5.85 3.43 40.78
C PHE A 598 5.40 2.49 41.90
N LEU A 599 4.44 2.91 42.73
CA LEU A 599 3.85 2.08 43.79
C LEU A 599 3.16 0.83 43.22
N LEU A 600 2.43 0.95 42.10
CA LEU A 600 1.79 -0.18 41.42
C LEU A 600 2.83 -1.17 40.87
N LEU A 601 3.95 -0.68 40.31
CA LEU A 601 5.07 -1.50 39.87
C LEU A 601 5.73 -2.22 41.05
N VAL A 602 5.93 -1.55 42.18
CA VAL A 602 6.47 -2.17 43.40
C VAL A 602 5.52 -3.26 43.92
N VAL A 603 4.21 -3.01 43.96
CA VAL A 603 3.20 -4.02 44.35
C VAL A 603 3.20 -5.22 43.38
N PHE A 604 3.32 -4.96 42.08
CA PHE A 604 3.39 -6.03 41.08
C PHE A 604 4.64 -6.90 41.25
N VAL A 605 5.82 -6.29 41.39
CA VAL A 605 7.09 -7.01 41.59
C VAL A 605 7.10 -7.78 42.90
N THR A 606 6.62 -7.17 43.99
CA THR A 606 6.52 -7.85 45.30
C THR A 606 5.53 -9.00 45.28
N SER A 607 4.42 -8.89 44.55
CA SER A 607 3.49 -9.99 44.31
C SER A 607 4.14 -11.13 43.50
N MET A 608 4.91 -10.82 42.45
CA MET A 608 5.68 -11.82 41.70
C MET A 608 6.74 -12.51 42.56
N CYS A 609 7.47 -11.77 43.40
CA CYS A 609 8.42 -12.35 44.34
C CYS A 609 7.70 -13.21 45.39
N GLY A 610 6.57 -12.75 45.93
CA GLY A 610 5.76 -13.50 46.90
C GLY A 610 5.19 -14.80 46.33
N THR A 611 4.71 -14.78 45.09
CA THR A 611 4.23 -15.98 44.38
C THR A 611 5.37 -16.96 44.07
N MET A 612 6.55 -16.47 43.70
CA MET A 612 7.74 -17.31 43.56
C MET A 612 8.14 -17.97 44.90
N ILE A 613 8.20 -17.20 45.99
CA ILE A 613 8.54 -17.72 47.32
C ILE A 613 7.52 -18.75 47.78
N TRP A 614 6.22 -18.47 47.60
CA TRP A 614 5.15 -19.41 47.90
C TRP A 614 5.25 -20.67 47.07
N TRP A 615 5.53 -20.55 45.77
CA TRP A 615 5.72 -21.70 44.88
C TRP A 615 6.92 -22.55 45.30
N THR A 616 8.04 -21.94 45.68
CA THR A 616 9.20 -22.66 46.23
C THR A 616 8.87 -23.35 47.55
N TYR A 617 8.14 -22.70 48.46
CA TYR A 617 7.72 -23.28 49.73
C TYR A 617 6.74 -24.45 49.55
N VAL A 618 5.77 -24.32 48.64
CA VAL A 618 4.84 -25.41 48.30
C VAL A 618 5.59 -26.59 47.70
N LYS A 619 6.52 -26.35 46.76
CA LYS A 619 7.38 -27.38 46.17
C LYS A 619 8.23 -28.10 47.23
N GLU A 620 8.80 -27.36 48.18
CA GLU A 620 9.61 -27.91 49.27
C GLU A 620 8.77 -28.74 50.26
N LYS A 621 7.54 -28.29 50.56
CA LYS A 621 6.58 -29.03 51.38
C LYS A 621 6.08 -30.31 50.69
N GLU A 622 5.89 -30.26 49.37
CA GLU A 622 5.57 -31.43 48.55
C GLU A 622 6.74 -32.43 48.53
N TYR A 623 7.97 -31.94 48.48
CA TYR A 623 9.18 -32.76 48.51
C TYR A 623 9.40 -33.44 49.87
N THR A 624 9.22 -32.72 50.97
CA THR A 624 9.31 -33.28 52.34
C THR A 624 8.19 -34.26 52.65
N SER A 625 6.96 -33.98 52.19
CA SER A 625 5.83 -34.94 52.24
C SER A 625 6.19 -36.25 51.51
N LYS A 626 6.67 -36.18 50.26
CA LYS A 626 7.08 -37.35 49.48
C LYS A 626 8.25 -38.12 50.11
N ARG A 627 9.12 -37.45 50.88
CA ARG A 627 10.21 -38.10 51.64
C ARG A 627 9.66 -38.87 52.85
N GLY A 628 8.68 -38.30 53.57
CA GLY A 628 7.96 -38.99 54.65
C GLY A 628 7.25 -40.26 54.18
N TYR A 629 6.59 -40.21 53.01
CA TYR A 629 5.96 -41.40 52.42
C TYR A 629 6.97 -42.47 51.95
N ARG A 630 8.17 -42.08 51.52
CA ARG A 630 9.25 -43.03 51.15
C ARG A 630 9.91 -43.69 52.36
N GLU A 631 10.01 -43.00 53.49
CA GLU A 631 10.51 -43.56 54.75
C GLU A 631 9.47 -44.52 55.37
N LEU A 632 8.18 -44.18 55.34
CA LEU A 632 7.09 -45.07 55.78
C LEU A 632 6.94 -46.32 54.90
N GLY A 633 7.15 -46.19 53.57
CA GLY A 633 7.15 -47.35 52.66
C GLY A 633 8.27 -48.34 52.97
N LYS A 634 9.45 -47.85 53.37
CA LYS A 634 10.59 -48.72 53.73
C LYS A 634 10.44 -49.44 55.07
N GLN A 635 9.64 -48.91 56.00
CA GLN A 635 9.34 -49.58 57.27
C GLN A 635 8.24 -50.65 57.13
N LEU A 636 7.39 -50.55 56.11
CA LEU A 636 6.32 -51.53 55.84
C LEU A 636 6.80 -52.74 55.03
N ASP A 637 7.92 -52.65 54.31
CA ASP A 637 8.55 -53.77 53.59
C ASP A 637 9.52 -54.60 54.47
N SER A 638 9.69 -54.24 55.75
CA SER A 638 10.58 -54.94 56.71
C SER A 638 9.85 -55.69 57.83
N VAL A 639 8.54 -55.94 57.66
CA VAL A 639 7.72 -56.86 58.47
C VAL A 639 7.17 -57.91 57.52
#